data_AF-A0A9E1WQR3-F1
#
_entry.id   AF-A0A9E1WQR3-F1
#
_cell.length_a   1.000
_cell.length_b   1.000
_cell.length_c   1.000
_cell.angle_alpha   90.00
_cell.angle_beta   90.00
_cell.angle_gamma   90.00
#
_symmetry.space_group_name_H-M   'P 1'
#
loop_
_entity.id
_entity.type
_entity.pdbx_description
1 polymer ?
#
loop_
_entity_poly.entity_id
_entity_poly.type
_entity_poly.pdbx_seq_one_letter_code
_entity_poly.pdbx_strand_id
1 'polypeptide(L)'
;LEEALELIIVKEKLDAERIIKVFEDSDIQVLNGRFGPYVWNGKKRGKGQKNVTVQKVFGDKAPIDLTLEECKKAIDGKIKAKAKAKKAKKKTTAKKKASS
;
A
#
# COMPACT_ATOMS: atom_id res chain seq x y z
N LEU A 1 22.22 -19.67 -16.36
CA LEU A 1 21.01 -19.10 -17.01
C LEU A 1 19.76 -19.41 -16.19
N GLU A 2 19.71 -20.54 -15.51
CA GLU A 2 18.56 -21.01 -14.71
C GLU A 2 18.30 -20.17 -13.44
N GLU A 3 19.33 -19.73 -12.73
CA GLU A 3 19.18 -18.86 -11.53
C GLU A 3 18.50 -17.51 -11.83
N ALA A 4 18.69 -16.98 -13.05
CA ALA A 4 18.06 -15.72 -13.45
C ALA A 4 16.53 -15.85 -13.62
N LEU A 5 16.06 -17.03 -14.04
CA LEU A 5 14.63 -17.31 -14.19
C LEU A 5 13.94 -17.47 -12.83
N GLU A 6 14.59 -18.14 -11.88
CA GLU A 6 14.06 -18.30 -10.52
C GLU A 6 13.91 -16.96 -9.78
N LEU A 7 14.88 -16.06 -9.93
CA LEU A 7 14.81 -14.72 -9.35
C LEU A 7 13.62 -13.91 -9.87
N ILE A 8 13.25 -14.07 -11.15
CA ILE A 8 12.09 -13.39 -11.75
C ILE A 8 10.80 -13.97 -11.17
N ILE A 9 10.68 -15.30 -11.10
CA ILE A 9 9.47 -15.95 -10.55
C ILE A 9 9.26 -15.57 -9.07
N VAL A 10 10.34 -15.52 -8.28
CA VAL A 10 10.28 -15.09 -6.87
C VAL A 10 9.86 -13.62 -6.79
N LYS A 11 10.40 -12.77 -7.65
CA LYS A 11 10.05 -11.35 -7.72
C LYS A 11 8.56 -11.17 -8.04
N GLU A 12 8.05 -11.87 -9.05
CA GLU A 12 6.64 -11.83 -9.45
C GLU A 12 5.71 -12.34 -8.36
N LYS A 13 6.07 -13.42 -7.66
CA LYS A 13 5.31 -13.91 -6.50
C LYS A 13 5.24 -12.86 -5.39
N LEU A 14 6.38 -12.26 -5.04
CA LEU A 14 6.44 -11.22 -4.01
C LEU A 14 5.67 -9.96 -4.40
N ASP A 15 5.69 -9.58 -5.68
CA ASP A 15 4.93 -8.45 -6.18
C ASP A 15 3.43 -8.79 -6.26
N ALA A 16 3.05 -10.01 -6.62
CA ALA A 16 1.66 -10.49 -6.58
C ALA A 16 1.10 -10.54 -5.15
N GLU A 17 1.88 -10.98 -4.16
CA GLU A 17 1.50 -10.93 -2.74
C GLU A 17 1.29 -9.49 -2.24
N ARG A 18 1.96 -8.52 -2.87
CA ARG A 18 1.81 -7.10 -2.57
C ARG A 18 0.68 -6.45 -3.34
N ILE A 19 0.29 -6.95 -4.50
CA ILE A 19 -0.76 -6.34 -5.30
C ILE A 19 -2.13 -6.82 -4.80
N ILE A 20 -2.95 -5.89 -4.34
CA ILE A 20 -4.33 -6.20 -3.91
C ILE A 20 -5.29 -6.00 -5.08
N LYS A 21 -5.11 -4.93 -5.86
CA LYS A 21 -5.96 -4.60 -7.00
C LYS A 21 -5.18 -3.77 -8.02
N VAL A 22 -5.27 -4.14 -9.29
CA VAL A 22 -4.76 -3.36 -10.42
C VAL A 22 -5.96 -2.82 -11.18
N PHE A 23 -5.90 -1.57 -11.61
CA PHE A 23 -6.92 -1.01 -12.47
C PHE A 23 -6.36 -0.90 -13.88
N GLU A 24 -6.82 -1.71 -14.84
CA GLU A 24 -6.27 -1.72 -16.20
C GLU A 24 -6.49 -0.39 -16.94
N ASP A 25 -7.55 0.35 -16.61
CA ASP A 25 -7.85 1.68 -17.17
C ASP A 25 -6.96 2.82 -16.62
N SER A 26 -5.92 2.52 -15.82
CA SER A 26 -5.01 3.55 -15.28
C SER A 26 -3.70 2.96 -14.73
N ASP A 27 -2.64 3.77 -14.60
CA ASP A 27 -1.42 3.35 -13.87
C ASP A 27 -1.60 3.21 -12.34
N ILE A 28 -2.84 3.18 -11.85
CA ILE A 28 -3.16 3.16 -10.43
C ILE A 28 -3.30 1.72 -9.95
N GLN A 29 -2.69 1.43 -8.81
CA GLN A 29 -2.71 0.12 -8.19
C GLN A 29 -2.94 0.26 -6.69
N VAL A 30 -3.66 -0.68 -6.10
CA VAL A 30 -3.80 -0.83 -4.66
C VAL A 30 -2.83 -1.92 -4.20
N LEU A 31 -1.87 -1.53 -3.37
CA LEU A 31 -0.78 -2.38 -2.93
C LEU A 31 -0.81 -2.54 -1.40
N ASN A 32 -0.44 -3.71 -0.90
CA ASN A 32 -0.26 -4.00 0.51
C ASN A 32 1.17 -3.62 0.96
N GLY A 33 1.30 -2.52 1.70
CA GLY A 33 2.58 -2.02 2.20
C GLY A 33 2.84 -2.37 3.67
N ARG A 34 4.03 -2.02 4.16
CA ARG A 34 4.43 -2.19 5.59
C ARG A 34 3.44 -1.60 6.60
N PHE A 35 2.74 -0.53 6.20
CA PHE A 35 1.77 0.18 7.04
C PHE A 35 0.31 -0.13 6.70
N GLY A 36 0.08 -1.17 5.89
CA GLY A 36 -1.21 -1.56 5.35
C GLY A 36 -1.44 -1.10 3.89
N PRO A 37 -2.65 -1.36 3.35
CA PRO A 37 -2.99 -1.08 1.97
C PRO A 37 -2.88 0.40 1.61
N TYR A 38 -2.29 0.69 0.45
CA TYR A 38 -2.17 2.03 -0.10
C TYR A 38 -2.39 2.05 -1.62
N VAL A 39 -2.87 3.18 -2.12
CA VAL A 39 -3.02 3.47 -3.54
C VAL A 39 -1.70 4.06 -4.05
N TRP A 40 -1.13 3.44 -5.08
CA TRP A 40 0.03 3.89 -5.84
C TRP A 40 -0.42 4.32 -7.24
N ASN A 41 0.20 5.35 -7.81
CA ASN A 41 -0.16 5.90 -9.11
C ASN A 41 0.84 5.57 -10.23
N GLY A 42 1.67 4.53 -10.05
CA GLY A 42 2.65 4.10 -11.06
C GLY A 42 3.84 5.04 -11.24
N LYS A 43 3.80 6.26 -10.67
CA LYS A 43 4.85 7.27 -10.88
C LYS A 43 6.08 6.96 -10.03
N LYS A 44 7.24 6.97 -10.70
CA LYS A 44 8.56 6.86 -10.08
C LYS A 44 8.85 8.08 -9.19
N ARG A 45 9.87 7.94 -8.32
CA ARG A 45 10.29 9.00 -7.40
C ARG A 45 10.51 10.33 -8.13
N GLY A 46 9.78 11.37 -7.71
CA GLY A 46 9.85 12.70 -8.32
C GLY A 46 8.49 13.38 -8.48
N LYS A 47 8.37 14.22 -9.52
CA LYS A 47 7.16 15.01 -9.80
C LYS A 47 5.95 14.10 -10.01
N GLY A 48 4.93 14.32 -9.18
CA GLY A 48 3.65 13.63 -9.29
C GLY A 48 3.59 12.27 -8.60
N GLN A 49 4.67 11.79 -7.97
CA GLN A 49 4.57 10.62 -7.09
C GLN A 49 3.61 10.94 -5.95
N LYS A 50 2.53 10.18 -5.84
CA LYS A 50 1.56 10.30 -4.76
C LYS A 50 1.13 8.92 -4.30
N ASN A 51 1.22 8.70 -3.00
CA ASN A 51 0.87 7.44 -2.36
C ASN A 51 -0.16 7.74 -1.27
N VAL A 52 -1.30 7.05 -1.32
CA VAL A 52 -2.41 7.34 -0.42
C VAL A 52 -2.79 6.09 0.34
N THR A 53 -2.59 6.08 1.66
CA THR A 53 -2.98 4.93 2.49
C THR A 53 -4.50 4.78 2.47
N VAL A 54 -5.00 3.61 2.08
CA VAL A 54 -6.45 3.32 2.00
C VAL A 54 -7.10 3.56 3.35
N GLN A 55 -6.49 3.06 4.43
CA GLN A 55 -7.00 3.24 5.80
C GLN A 55 -7.11 4.72 6.23
N LYS A 56 -6.32 5.64 5.66
CA LYS A 56 -6.40 7.08 6.02
C LYS A 56 -7.54 7.80 5.30
N VAL A 57 -7.91 7.33 4.11
CA VAL A 57 -8.90 7.99 3.25
C VAL A 57 -10.26 7.32 3.37
N PHE A 58 -10.26 5.99 3.35
CA PHE A 58 -11.46 5.16 3.32
C PHE A 58 -11.74 4.44 4.65
N GLY A 59 -10.89 4.59 5.67
CA GLY A 59 -11.12 4.02 7.00
C GLY A 59 -11.10 2.49 6.99
N ASP A 60 -12.27 1.90 7.24
CA ASP A 60 -12.50 0.45 7.32
C ASP A 60 -12.96 -0.17 5.98
N LYS A 61 -13.04 0.63 4.90
CA LYS A 61 -13.39 0.10 3.57
C LYS A 61 -12.31 -0.84 3.08
N ALA A 62 -12.72 -1.98 2.52
CA ALA A 62 -11.78 -2.95 1.98
C ALA A 62 -11.06 -2.39 0.73
N PRO A 63 -9.73 -2.63 0.61
CA PRO A 63 -8.95 -2.17 -0.55
C PRO A 63 -9.41 -2.76 -1.88
N ILE A 64 -10.07 -3.92 -1.85
CA ILE A 64 -10.60 -4.59 -3.05
C ILE A 64 -11.91 -3.96 -3.56
N ASP A 65 -12.68 -3.34 -2.67
CA ASP A 65 -13.94 -2.64 -2.98
C ASP A 65 -13.73 -1.20 -3.47
N LEU A 66 -12.48 -0.75 -3.54
CA LEU A 66 -12.17 0.57 -4.10
C LEU A 66 -12.39 0.58 -5.60
N THR A 67 -13.02 1.65 -6.07
CA THR A 67 -13.13 1.91 -7.50
C THR A 67 -11.98 2.78 -7.98
N LEU A 68 -11.68 2.70 -9.28
CA LEU A 68 -10.65 3.52 -9.91
C LEU A 68 -10.94 5.01 -9.70
N GLU A 69 -12.20 5.44 -9.77
CA GLU A 69 -12.57 6.84 -9.53
C GLU A 69 -12.22 7.30 -8.12
N GLU A 70 -12.51 6.48 -7.11
CA GLU A 70 -12.19 6.78 -5.72
C GLU A 70 -10.68 6.87 -5.53
N CYS A 71 -9.92 5.94 -6.10
CA CYS A 71 -8.46 5.96 -6.06
C CYS A 71 -7.89 7.21 -6.76
N LYS A 72 -8.41 7.58 -7.94
CA LYS A 72 -8.05 8.81 -8.66
C LYS A 72 -8.32 10.04 -7.80
N LYS A 73 -9.54 10.17 -7.24
CA LYS A 73 -9.93 11.29 -6.37
C LYS A 73 -9.06 11.36 -5.10
N ALA A 74 -8.66 10.22 -4.54
CA ALA A 74 -7.76 10.14 -3.39
C ALA A 74 -6.34 10.64 -3.74
N ILE A 75 -5.78 10.20 -4.87
CA ILE A 75 -4.47 10.66 -5.38
C ILE A 75 -4.49 12.15 -5.74
N ASP A 76 -5.57 12.64 -6.33
CA ASP A 76 -5.74 14.06 -6.68
C ASP A 76 -5.79 14.96 -5.43
N GLY A 77 -6.05 14.39 -4.25
CA GLY A 77 -6.24 15.14 -3.01
C GLY A 77 -7.65 15.71 -2.87
N LYS A 78 -8.59 15.31 -3.75
CA LYS A 78 -10.02 15.64 -3.65
C LYS A 78 -10.67 14.90 -2.48
N ILE A 79 -10.16 13.71 -2.14
CA ILE A 79 -10.52 13.04 -0.89
C ILE A 79 -9.42 13.33 0.14
N LYS A 80 -9.71 14.23 1.07
CA LYS A 80 -8.78 14.54 2.17
C LYS A 80 -8.72 13.33 3.10
N ALA A 81 -7.51 12.92 3.48
CA ALA A 81 -7.33 11.96 4.56
C ALA A 81 -8.15 12.43 5.76
N LYS A 82 -9.05 11.57 6.28
CA LYS A 82 -9.67 11.86 7.56
C LYS A 82 -8.51 11.93 8.55
N ALA A 83 -8.22 13.13 9.04
CA ALA A 83 -7.17 13.34 10.04
C ALA A 83 -7.45 12.31 11.14
N LYS A 84 -6.51 11.38 11.33
CA LYS A 84 -6.70 10.38 12.39
C LYS A 84 -6.86 11.16 13.69
N ALA A 85 -8.05 11.08 14.28
CA ALA A 85 -8.17 11.18 15.72
C ALA A 85 -7.06 10.31 16.31
N LYS A 86 -6.21 10.90 17.15
CA LYS A 86 -5.08 10.25 17.80
C LYS A 86 -5.55 8.92 18.40
N LYS A 87 -5.34 7.79 17.72
CA LYS A 87 -5.26 6.51 18.42
C LYS A 87 -3.89 6.47 19.08
N ALA A 88 -3.89 7.02 20.29
CA ALA A 88 -2.83 6.85 21.26
C ALA A 88 -2.50 5.35 21.40
N LYS A 89 -1.18 5.07 21.52
CA LYS A 89 -0.56 3.87 22.11
C LYS A 89 -1.39 2.57 22.06
N LYS A 90 -0.92 1.61 21.25
CA LYS A 90 -0.65 0.27 21.83
C LYS A 90 0.85 0.16 22.05
N LYS A 91 1.22 0.44 23.30
CA LYS A 91 2.50 0.11 23.91
C LYS A 91 2.56 -1.42 23.99
N THR A 92 3.49 -2.06 23.30
CA THR A 92 4.07 -3.33 23.77
C THR A 92 5.54 -3.06 24.07
N THR A 93 5.77 -2.60 25.30
CA THR A 93 7.09 -2.63 25.93
C THR A 93 7.39 -4.05 26.41
N ALA A 94 8.60 -4.52 26.06
CA ALA A 94 9.50 -5.38 26.82
C ALA A 94 9.22 -6.90 26.94
N LYS A 95 10.20 -7.70 26.50
CA LYS A 95 11.16 -8.34 27.43
C LYS A 95 12.51 -8.62 26.77
N LYS A 96 13.56 -8.38 27.56
CA LYS A 96 15.01 -8.48 27.32
C LYS A 96 15.53 -9.85 27.82
N LYS A 97 16.79 -10.17 27.46
CA LYS A 97 17.72 -11.26 27.91
C LYS A 97 17.68 -12.52 27.02
N ALA A 98 18.74 -12.92 26.30
CA ALA A 98 20.14 -13.26 26.63
C ALA A 98 20.34 -14.77 26.92
N SER A 99 21.42 -15.30 26.31
CA SER A 99 22.15 -16.57 26.52
C SER A 99 21.45 -17.92 26.28
N SER A 100 21.95 -18.66 25.29
CA SER A 100 22.90 -19.77 25.50
C SER A 100 24.05 -19.64 24.53
#